data_AF-A0A2V9BVF1-F1
#
_entry.id   AF-A0A2V9BVF1-F1
#
_cell.length_a   1.000
_cell.length_b   1.000
_cell.length_c   1.000
_cell.angle_alpha   90.00
_cell.angle_beta   90.00
_cell.angle_gamma   90.00
#
_symmetry.space_group_name_H-M   'P 1'
#
loop_
_entity.id
_entity.type
_entity.pdbx_description
1 polymer ?
#
loop_
_entity_poly.entity_id
_entity_poly.type
_entity_poly.pdbx_seq_one_letter_code
_entity_poly.pdbx_strand_id
1 'polypeptide(L)'
;NAIHGNAFFFYRDAYFDAPGAVNDINPNNNGVVGAPNTDHETDWGFSLGGPVLLPKIYNGRNKTFWFFSIDKYRFAQGQGPVTVPTPAEIGGDFSGLVDPVAGTPIPIFVPVAWASNVSLIPSGCTVPATGPGSPGTQWPGNKIPQSCFSANSKALLGFIPKPSVPFTTPGSENLNYSPSYVPVQTDRDWMFNIDHDLTSKQALHFLYWRQYHYLPAGWTNNVLNNSTWNFEPAYGLEPTYSYAISPRLVMTAGVLWVHQNNDFYQTAPAPGSGFNAVQPGPYGGSFLPGINFSRGGGGGLWDPISWGTGGWQYSINHKYGISILNNWLWQHGRHTINFGVDIRKSWQRDYECQQCAGNFNFNSETTSDPNEQVDICGTQQGCASPPGTNTGNGFASFLLGNADSANRQFAGDTRLRNSYVAPYFQDDTKITPRLTINWGVRWDLAFPFANDNKFNRLTFFDPNVPNTSAISTKTGQPLLGGMTEIGTAGAQCPLCAGWNRMDMIWTHFSPRAGFTYQLNSKTVLLGGLSWYWLDTGAFEYGVNKTAVNFGNNLNGTGRGT
;
A
#
# COMPACT_ATOMS: atom_id res chain seq x y z
N ASN A 1 -43.81 -13.41 3.84
CA ASN A 1 -43.49 -14.84 3.56
C ASN A 1 -43.68 -15.22 2.10
N ALA A 2 -43.10 -14.47 1.16
CA ALA A 2 -43.03 -14.85 -0.24
C ALA A 2 -41.57 -14.74 -0.67
N ILE A 3 -41.20 -15.41 -1.76
CA ILE A 3 -39.90 -15.19 -2.39
C ILE A 3 -39.97 -13.82 -3.07
N HIS A 4 -38.95 -13.00 -2.83
CA HIS A 4 -38.79 -11.68 -3.42
C HIS A 4 -37.31 -11.39 -3.64
N GLY A 5 -37.03 -10.39 -4.47
CA GLY A 5 -35.67 -9.96 -4.73
C GLY A 5 -35.63 -8.75 -5.65
N ASN A 6 -34.41 -8.29 -5.92
CA ASN A 6 -34.10 -7.20 -6.82
C ASN A 6 -32.84 -7.57 -7.61
N ALA A 7 -32.70 -7.01 -8.80
CA ALA A 7 -31.50 -7.11 -9.61
C ALA A 7 -31.17 -5.72 -10.17
N PHE A 8 -29.90 -5.49 -10.42
CA PHE A 8 -29.43 -4.28 -11.08
C PHE A 8 -28.35 -4.61 -12.10
N PHE A 9 -28.20 -3.71 -13.05
CA PHE A 9 -27.13 -3.73 -14.05
C PHE A 9 -26.75 -2.28 -14.34
N PHE A 10 -25.47 -1.99 -14.25
CA PHE A 10 -24.85 -0.71 -14.53
C PHE A 10 -23.74 -0.93 -15.58
N TYR A 11 -23.75 -0.10 -16.60
CA TYR A 11 -22.79 -0.14 -17.70
C TYR A 11 -22.30 1.27 -17.99
N ARG A 12 -20.99 1.46 -17.98
CA ARG A 12 -20.33 2.72 -18.35
C ARG A 12 -19.36 2.46 -19.50
N ASP A 13 -19.41 3.35 -20.49
CA ASP A 13 -18.63 3.27 -21.72
C ASP A 13 -18.61 4.65 -22.39
N ALA A 14 -17.52 4.96 -23.10
CA ALA A 14 -17.36 6.20 -23.84
C ALA A 14 -18.52 6.52 -24.80
N TYR A 15 -19.25 5.51 -25.28
CA TYR A 15 -20.43 5.70 -26.14
C TYR A 15 -21.60 6.40 -25.40
N PHE A 16 -21.73 6.20 -24.09
CA PHE A 16 -22.82 6.74 -23.28
C PHE A 16 -22.40 7.95 -22.43
N ASP A 17 -21.10 8.15 -22.22
CA ASP A 17 -20.57 9.18 -21.34
C ASP A 17 -20.51 10.56 -22.01
N ALA A 18 -20.77 11.61 -21.22
CA ALA A 18 -20.51 12.98 -21.63
C ALA A 18 -19.02 13.32 -21.36
N PRO A 19 -18.45 14.31 -22.07
CA PRO A 19 -17.13 14.82 -21.73
C PRO A 19 -17.09 15.38 -20.30
N GLY A 20 -16.05 15.04 -19.54
CA GLY A 20 -15.92 15.45 -18.13
C GLY A 20 -15.87 16.96 -17.93
N ALA A 21 -16.40 17.46 -16.80
CA ALA A 21 -16.46 18.89 -16.49
C ALA A 21 -15.13 19.49 -16.00
N VAL A 22 -14.13 18.68 -15.68
CA VAL A 22 -12.86 19.12 -15.07
C VAL A 22 -11.71 18.20 -15.52
N ASN A 23 -10.70 18.78 -16.18
CA ASN A 23 -9.42 18.24 -16.69
C ASN A 23 -9.18 18.40 -18.20
N ASP A 24 -9.58 19.53 -18.79
CA ASP A 24 -9.24 19.87 -20.17
C ASP A 24 -8.21 21.00 -20.22
N ILE A 25 -7.00 20.73 -19.72
CA ILE A 25 -5.83 21.57 -20.01
C ILE A 25 -4.77 20.68 -20.64
N ASN A 26 -4.94 20.41 -21.94
CA ASN A 26 -3.76 20.19 -22.76
C ASN A 26 -2.97 21.51 -22.79
N PRO A 27 -1.66 21.52 -22.48
CA PRO A 27 -0.83 22.74 -22.49
C PRO A 27 -0.66 23.38 -23.90
N ASN A 28 -1.30 22.83 -24.94
CA ASN A 28 -1.02 23.18 -26.33
C ASN A 28 -2.16 23.93 -27.03
N ASN A 29 -3.24 24.30 -26.32
CA ASN A 29 -4.34 25.19 -26.78
C ASN A 29 -4.88 24.96 -28.23
N ASN A 30 -4.68 23.76 -28.80
CA ASN A 30 -5.10 23.39 -30.14
C ASN A 30 -6.24 22.37 -30.03
N GLY A 31 -7.45 22.92 -29.92
CA GLY A 31 -8.76 22.32 -30.15
C GLY A 31 -8.84 20.80 -30.39
N VAL A 32 -8.89 20.03 -29.30
CA VAL A 32 -9.65 18.78 -29.30
C VAL A 32 -10.64 18.87 -28.15
N VAL A 33 -11.91 18.94 -28.53
CA VAL A 33 -13.10 18.95 -27.69
C VAL A 33 -13.11 17.71 -26.82
N GLY A 34 -13.47 17.91 -25.55
CA GLY A 34 -13.86 16.92 -24.57
C GLY A 34 -14.30 15.57 -25.15
N ALA A 35 -13.44 14.57 -24.98
CA ALA A 35 -13.79 13.19 -25.23
C ALA A 35 -14.38 12.58 -23.94
N PRO A 36 -15.40 11.72 -24.04
CA PRO A 36 -15.87 10.92 -22.91
C PRO A 36 -14.72 10.08 -22.31
N ASN A 37 -14.82 9.73 -21.03
CA ASN A 37 -13.86 8.82 -20.42
C ASN A 37 -13.88 7.48 -21.18
N THR A 38 -12.71 6.86 -21.35
CA THR A 38 -12.55 5.60 -22.12
C THR A 38 -12.50 4.38 -21.22
N ASP A 39 -12.88 4.53 -19.95
CA ASP A 39 -13.06 3.40 -19.07
C ASP A 39 -14.35 2.63 -19.40
N HIS A 40 -14.25 1.32 -19.24
CA HIS A 40 -15.36 0.39 -19.40
C HIS A 40 -15.66 -0.22 -18.04
N GLU A 41 -16.87 0.02 -17.55
CA GLU A 41 -17.32 -0.47 -16.25
C GLU A 41 -18.58 -1.30 -16.43
N THR A 42 -18.60 -2.48 -15.82
CA THR A 42 -19.80 -3.31 -15.75
C THR A 42 -19.99 -3.74 -14.31
N ASP A 43 -21.05 -3.24 -13.69
CA ASP A 43 -21.46 -3.63 -12.35
C ASP A 43 -22.85 -4.26 -12.41
N TRP A 44 -23.00 -5.42 -11.80
CA TRP A 44 -24.29 -6.08 -11.72
C TRP A 44 -24.39 -6.92 -10.47
N GLY A 45 -25.61 -7.07 -10.01
CA GLY A 45 -25.89 -7.86 -8.84
C GLY A 45 -27.35 -8.18 -8.73
N PHE A 46 -27.65 -9.11 -7.83
CA PHE A 46 -29.01 -9.38 -7.42
C PHE A 46 -29.06 -9.88 -5.99
N SER A 47 -30.21 -9.68 -5.37
CA SER A 47 -30.54 -10.31 -4.10
C SER A 47 -31.85 -11.05 -4.20
N LEU A 48 -31.94 -12.16 -3.48
CA LEU A 48 -33.13 -12.99 -3.37
C LEU A 48 -33.28 -13.43 -1.92
N GLY A 49 -34.51 -13.49 -1.45
CA GLY A 49 -34.81 -14.02 -0.13
C GLY A 49 -36.24 -14.51 -0.02
N GLY A 50 -36.49 -15.36 0.97
CA GLY A 50 -37.81 -15.91 1.22
C GLY A 50 -37.81 -17.02 2.27
N PRO A 51 -38.97 -17.66 2.50
CA PRO A 51 -39.05 -18.79 3.41
C PRO A 51 -38.40 -20.05 2.79
N VAL A 52 -37.80 -20.91 3.61
CA VAL A 52 -37.32 -22.24 3.16
C VAL A 52 -38.52 -23.17 2.97
N LEU A 53 -38.68 -23.70 1.76
CA LEU A 53 -39.76 -24.61 1.37
C LEU A 53 -39.17 -25.83 0.66
N LEU A 54 -39.18 -27.00 1.31
CA LEU A 54 -38.83 -28.27 0.69
C LEU A 54 -40.11 -29.08 0.49
N PRO A 55 -40.60 -29.25 -0.75
CA PRO A 55 -41.87 -29.93 -1.00
C PRO A 55 -41.97 -31.27 -0.27
N LYS A 56 -43.06 -31.48 0.47
CA LYS A 56 -43.36 -32.69 1.27
C LYS A 56 -42.42 -32.98 2.45
N ILE A 57 -41.29 -32.27 2.58
CA ILE A 57 -40.27 -32.53 3.60
C ILE A 57 -40.30 -31.44 4.68
N TYR A 58 -40.43 -30.16 4.29
CA TYR A 58 -40.31 -29.04 5.22
C TYR A 58 -41.04 -27.78 4.74
N ASN A 59 -41.84 -27.16 5.62
CA ASN A 59 -42.51 -25.88 5.38
C ASN A 59 -42.04 -24.85 6.41
N GLY A 60 -41.09 -24.00 6.01
CA GLY A 60 -40.47 -22.98 6.87
C GLY A 60 -41.17 -21.63 6.90
N ARG A 61 -42.41 -21.48 6.41
CA ARG A 61 -43.13 -20.18 6.51
C ARG A 61 -43.24 -19.74 7.97
N ASN A 62 -42.94 -18.47 8.26
CA ASN A 62 -42.87 -17.92 9.63
C ASN A 62 -41.86 -18.60 10.56
N LYS A 63 -40.88 -19.35 10.02
CA LYS A 63 -39.96 -20.13 10.85
C LYS A 63 -38.54 -20.13 10.34
N THR A 64 -38.33 -20.27 9.03
CA THR A 64 -37.01 -20.34 8.43
C THR A 64 -36.94 -19.48 7.20
N PHE A 65 -36.00 -18.54 7.21
CA PHE A 65 -35.82 -17.54 6.18
C PHE A 65 -34.40 -17.62 5.66
N TRP A 66 -34.24 -17.49 4.35
CA TRP A 66 -32.94 -17.38 3.72
C TRP A 66 -32.87 -16.08 2.94
N PHE A 67 -31.67 -15.54 2.80
CA PHE A 67 -31.38 -14.46 1.88
C PHE A 67 -29.99 -14.67 1.26
N PHE A 68 -29.85 -14.27 0.01
CA PHE A 68 -28.64 -14.39 -0.78
C PHE A 68 -28.47 -13.10 -1.58
N SER A 69 -27.27 -12.55 -1.60
CA SER A 69 -26.89 -11.45 -2.48
C SER A 69 -25.57 -11.76 -3.18
N ILE A 70 -25.44 -11.27 -4.41
CA ILE A 70 -24.19 -11.27 -5.16
C ILE A 70 -24.07 -9.97 -5.92
N ASP A 71 -22.88 -9.39 -5.87
CA ASP A 71 -22.49 -8.18 -6.59
C ASP A 71 -21.19 -8.48 -7.34
N LYS A 72 -21.07 -7.98 -8.57
CA LYS A 72 -19.89 -8.16 -9.40
C LYS A 72 -19.56 -6.87 -10.13
N TYR A 73 -18.37 -6.37 -9.83
CA TYR A 73 -17.80 -5.21 -10.48
C TYR A 73 -16.67 -5.65 -11.43
N ARG A 74 -16.61 -5.02 -12.60
CA ARG A 74 -15.49 -5.13 -13.53
C ARG A 74 -15.20 -3.78 -14.11
N PHE A 75 -13.95 -3.36 -14.03
CA PHE A 75 -13.48 -2.09 -14.55
C PHE A 75 -12.24 -2.30 -15.39
N ALA A 76 -12.20 -1.67 -16.56
CA ALA A 76 -11.07 -1.69 -17.46
C ALA A 76 -10.81 -0.29 -17.97
N GLN A 77 -9.56 0.19 -17.87
CA GLN A 77 -9.18 1.52 -18.34
C GLN A 77 -7.88 1.45 -19.12
N GLY A 78 -7.92 1.99 -20.35
CA GLY A 78 -6.73 2.11 -21.19
C GLY A 78 -5.67 3.01 -20.54
N GLN A 79 -4.40 2.75 -20.85
CA GLN A 79 -3.30 3.59 -20.39
C GLN A 79 -2.97 4.67 -21.44
N GLY A 80 -2.62 5.87 -20.98
CA GLY A 80 -2.12 6.92 -21.85
C GLY A 80 -0.73 6.58 -22.44
N PRO A 81 -0.31 7.28 -23.50
CA PRO A 81 1.05 7.14 -24.01
C PRO A 81 2.08 7.60 -22.97
N VAL A 82 3.30 7.11 -23.09
CA VAL A 82 4.42 7.38 -22.18
C VAL A 82 5.71 7.61 -22.97
N THR A 83 6.68 8.27 -22.35
CA THR A 83 7.99 8.55 -22.93
C THR A 83 8.93 7.36 -22.68
N VAL A 84 9.56 6.83 -23.73
CA VAL A 84 10.67 5.87 -23.64
C VAL A 84 11.87 6.39 -24.47
N PRO A 85 13.11 5.98 -24.16
CA PRO A 85 14.27 6.46 -24.92
C PRO A 85 14.18 6.11 -26.40
N THR A 86 14.65 7.02 -27.25
CA THR A 86 14.75 6.81 -28.69
C THR A 86 15.87 5.80 -29.02
N PRO A 87 15.85 5.15 -30.20
CA PRO A 87 16.97 4.31 -30.63
C PRO A 87 18.32 5.05 -30.67
N ALA A 88 18.31 6.37 -30.91
CA ALA A 88 19.51 7.20 -30.89
C ALA A 88 20.03 7.37 -29.46
N GLU A 89 19.14 7.68 -28.51
CA GLU A 89 19.49 7.83 -27.08
C GLU A 89 19.95 6.51 -26.46
N ILE A 90 19.32 5.37 -26.81
CA ILE A 90 19.81 4.03 -26.44
C ILE A 90 21.25 3.81 -26.96
N GLY A 91 21.57 4.37 -28.12
CA GLY A 91 22.90 4.38 -28.72
C GLY A 91 23.85 5.42 -28.12
N GLY A 92 23.39 6.30 -27.22
CA GLY A 92 24.17 7.36 -26.57
C GLY A 92 24.15 8.70 -27.31
N ASP A 93 23.33 8.84 -28.35
CA ASP A 93 23.20 10.06 -29.14
C ASP A 93 21.99 10.88 -28.68
N PHE A 94 22.26 11.96 -27.95
CA PHE A 94 21.26 12.90 -27.44
C PHE A 94 21.22 14.18 -28.28
N SER A 95 21.79 14.20 -29.49
CA SER A 95 21.81 15.40 -30.34
C SER A 95 20.42 15.88 -30.78
N GLY A 96 19.42 15.00 -30.73
CA GLY A 96 18.01 15.32 -30.99
C GLY A 96 17.19 15.68 -29.75
N LEU A 97 17.75 15.58 -28.54
CA LEU A 97 17.04 15.85 -27.29
C LEU A 97 16.76 17.35 -27.16
N VAL A 98 15.48 17.71 -27.03
CA VAL A 98 15.05 19.10 -26.85
C VAL A 98 14.06 19.23 -25.69
N ASP A 99 13.97 20.43 -25.13
CA ASP A 99 12.89 20.80 -24.25
C ASP A 99 11.56 20.75 -25.05
N PRO A 100 10.57 19.94 -24.68
CA PRO A 100 9.32 19.80 -25.42
C PRO A 100 8.41 21.03 -25.31
N VAL A 101 8.68 21.96 -24.40
CA VAL A 101 7.97 23.24 -24.25
C VAL A 101 8.72 24.36 -24.96
N ALA A 102 10.03 24.49 -24.71
CA ALA A 102 10.83 25.59 -25.25
C ALA A 102 11.40 25.30 -26.66
N GLY A 103 11.45 24.03 -27.08
CA GLY A 103 12.04 23.59 -28.35
C GLY A 103 13.57 23.73 -28.41
N THR A 104 14.22 24.04 -27.29
CA THR A 104 15.66 24.27 -27.20
C THR A 104 16.41 22.95 -26.96
N PRO A 105 17.60 22.74 -27.57
CA PRO A 105 18.41 21.55 -27.29
C PRO A 105 18.78 21.43 -25.81
N ILE A 106 18.73 20.21 -25.27
CA ILE A 106 19.18 19.89 -23.91
C ILE A 106 20.60 19.33 -23.97
N PRO A 107 21.62 20.11 -23.61
CA PRO A 107 23.01 19.64 -23.63
C PRO A 107 23.27 18.67 -22.47
N ILE A 108 24.08 17.63 -22.73
CA ILE A 108 24.57 16.67 -21.74
C ILE A 108 26.09 16.82 -21.56
N PHE A 109 26.54 16.78 -20.31
CA PHE A 109 27.91 17.06 -19.91
C PHE A 109 28.63 15.82 -19.39
N VAL A 110 29.96 15.84 -19.52
CA VAL A 110 30.83 14.84 -18.88
C VAL A 110 30.82 15.12 -17.37
N PRO A 111 30.57 14.12 -16.51
CA PRO A 111 30.46 14.36 -15.07
C PRO A 111 31.69 15.08 -14.51
N VAL A 112 31.47 16.21 -13.84
CA VAL A 112 32.55 17.04 -13.28
C VAL A 112 33.41 16.28 -12.27
N ALA A 113 32.81 15.36 -11.52
CA ALA A 113 33.48 14.53 -10.53
C ALA A 113 34.57 13.61 -11.13
N TRP A 114 34.54 13.34 -12.43
CA TRP A 114 35.58 12.54 -13.10
C TRP A 114 36.93 13.26 -13.16
N ALA A 115 36.97 14.59 -13.02
CA ALA A 115 38.22 15.35 -12.91
C ALA A 115 38.98 15.04 -11.61
N SER A 116 38.25 14.92 -10.51
CA SER A 116 38.82 14.72 -9.17
C SER A 116 38.88 13.25 -8.78
N ASN A 117 38.08 12.40 -9.41
CA ASN A 117 38.03 10.97 -9.12
C ASN A 117 37.86 10.11 -10.38
N VAL A 118 39.00 9.72 -10.97
CA VAL A 118 39.06 8.88 -12.18
C VAL A 118 38.47 7.47 -11.99
N SER A 119 38.29 6.99 -10.75
CA SER A 119 37.67 5.68 -10.48
C SER A 119 36.16 5.66 -10.77
N LEU A 120 35.54 6.84 -10.88
CA LEU A 120 34.14 6.98 -11.29
C LEU A 120 33.95 6.84 -12.80
N ILE A 121 35.03 6.88 -13.58
CA ILE A 121 34.99 6.73 -15.04
C ILE A 121 34.72 5.26 -15.38
N PRO A 122 33.66 4.92 -16.14
CA PRO A 122 33.38 3.54 -16.53
C PRO A 122 34.56 2.88 -17.25
N SER A 123 34.80 1.59 -16.97
CA SER A 123 35.90 0.84 -17.57
C SER A 123 35.78 0.81 -19.11
N GLY A 124 36.83 1.24 -19.80
CA GLY A 124 36.84 1.38 -21.27
C GLY A 124 36.46 2.77 -21.78
N CYS A 125 35.94 3.65 -20.92
CA CYS A 125 35.75 5.07 -21.23
C CYS A 125 37.09 5.80 -21.21
N THR A 126 37.31 6.71 -22.14
CA THR A 126 38.46 7.61 -22.14
C THR A 126 37.97 9.00 -22.46
N VAL A 127 38.24 9.94 -21.56
CA VAL A 127 37.94 11.36 -21.73
C VAL A 127 39.25 12.16 -21.64
N PRO A 128 39.42 13.23 -22.44
CA PRO A 128 40.59 14.10 -22.31
C PRO A 128 40.59 14.80 -20.95
N ALA A 129 41.78 15.14 -20.45
CA ALA A 129 41.91 15.87 -19.18
C ALA A 129 41.46 17.34 -19.29
N THR A 130 41.54 17.93 -20.49
CA THR A 130 41.15 19.31 -20.78
C THR A 130 40.56 19.43 -22.19
N GLY A 131 39.78 20.49 -22.44
CA GLY A 131 39.18 20.77 -23.74
C GLY A 131 37.82 20.08 -23.95
N PRO A 132 37.25 20.14 -25.16
CA PRO A 132 35.92 19.58 -25.43
C PRO A 132 35.84 18.08 -25.07
N GLY A 133 34.85 17.69 -24.27
CA GLY A 133 34.67 16.33 -23.78
C GLY A 133 35.53 15.96 -22.57
N SER A 134 36.22 16.93 -21.94
CA SER A 134 36.80 16.73 -20.61
C SER A 134 35.72 16.85 -19.52
N PRO A 135 35.94 16.30 -18.30
CA PRO A 135 35.02 16.47 -17.18
C PRO A 135 34.57 17.93 -16.97
N GLY A 136 33.26 18.14 -16.77
CA GLY A 136 32.64 19.45 -16.62
C GLY A 136 32.38 20.21 -17.93
N THR A 137 32.71 19.63 -19.09
CA THR A 137 32.39 20.19 -20.41
C THR A 137 31.33 19.34 -21.12
N GLN A 138 30.62 19.93 -22.09
CA GLN A 138 29.62 19.22 -22.87
C GLN A 138 30.25 18.04 -23.62
N TRP A 139 29.54 16.90 -23.68
CA TRP A 139 29.91 15.80 -24.57
C TRP A 139 29.94 16.29 -26.03
N PRO A 140 31.03 16.06 -26.79
CA PRO A 140 31.11 16.50 -28.18
C PRO A 140 29.93 16.00 -29.02
N GLY A 141 29.19 16.94 -29.62
CA GLY A 141 28.00 16.64 -30.41
C GLY A 141 26.81 16.07 -29.62
N ASN A 142 26.80 16.21 -28.29
CA ASN A 142 25.80 15.64 -27.39
C ASN A 142 25.76 14.09 -27.42
N LYS A 143 26.93 13.46 -27.60
CA LYS A 143 27.05 11.99 -27.73
C LYS A 143 27.94 11.39 -26.66
N ILE A 144 27.40 10.44 -25.91
CA ILE A 144 28.15 9.59 -24.98
C ILE A 144 28.71 8.41 -25.77
N PRO A 145 30.04 8.21 -25.81
CA PRO A 145 30.62 7.02 -26.43
C PRO A 145 30.11 5.75 -25.75
N GLN A 146 29.76 4.71 -26.52
CA GLN A 146 29.31 3.43 -25.97
C GLN A 146 30.36 2.72 -25.08
N SER A 147 31.63 3.07 -25.25
CA SER A 147 32.71 2.64 -24.34
C SER A 147 32.57 3.21 -22.94
N CYS A 148 31.85 4.34 -22.79
CA CYS A 148 31.53 4.99 -21.52
C CYS A 148 30.24 4.50 -20.88
N PHE A 149 29.50 3.57 -21.50
CA PHE A 149 28.34 2.99 -20.85
C PHE A 149 28.78 1.99 -19.78
N SER A 150 28.14 2.06 -18.63
CA SER A 150 28.34 1.09 -17.55
C SER A 150 27.94 -0.32 -17.99
N ALA A 151 28.60 -1.35 -17.44
CA ALA A 151 28.26 -2.74 -17.73
C ALA A 151 26.81 -3.08 -17.34
N ASN A 152 26.32 -2.51 -16.23
CA ASN A 152 24.96 -2.73 -15.73
C ASN A 152 23.91 -2.10 -16.66
N SER A 153 24.16 -0.88 -17.11
CA SER A 153 23.25 -0.16 -18.01
C SER A 153 23.16 -0.88 -19.36
N LYS A 154 24.30 -1.30 -19.94
CA LYS A 154 24.35 -2.12 -21.17
C LYS A 154 23.50 -3.38 -21.07
N ALA A 155 23.51 -4.06 -19.93
CA ALA A 155 22.73 -5.28 -19.72
C ALA A 155 21.21 -5.03 -19.72
N LEU A 156 20.78 -3.81 -19.40
CA LEU A 156 19.37 -3.42 -19.30
C LEU A 156 18.82 -2.77 -20.58
N LEU A 157 19.67 -2.18 -21.42
CA LEU A 157 19.25 -1.47 -22.65
C LEU A 157 18.43 -2.34 -23.61
N GLY A 158 18.75 -3.64 -23.69
CA GLY A 158 18.05 -4.58 -24.57
C GLY A 158 16.58 -4.82 -24.20
N PHE A 159 16.15 -4.43 -23.00
CA PHE A 159 14.75 -4.57 -22.58
C PHE A 159 13.89 -3.41 -23.04
N ILE A 160 14.49 -2.24 -23.32
CA ILE A 160 13.73 -1.02 -23.58
C ILE A 160 12.90 -1.20 -24.85
N PRO A 161 11.55 -1.01 -24.78
CA PRO A 161 10.71 -1.11 -25.95
C PRO A 161 11.12 -0.08 -26.98
N LYS A 162 10.92 -0.46 -28.23
CA LYS A 162 11.00 0.50 -29.30
C LYS A 162 9.78 1.43 -29.22
N PRO A 163 9.98 2.75 -29.38
CA PRO A 163 8.92 3.74 -29.56
C PRO A 163 7.90 3.29 -30.63
N SER A 164 6.62 3.53 -30.37
CA SER A 164 5.52 3.16 -31.28
C SER A 164 5.25 4.21 -32.35
N VAL A 165 5.77 5.43 -32.20
CA VAL A 165 5.68 6.52 -33.17
C VAL A 165 7.05 6.82 -33.80
N PRO A 166 7.13 7.07 -35.12
CA PRO A 166 8.37 7.47 -35.77
C PRO A 166 8.87 8.85 -35.30
N PHE A 167 10.19 9.00 -35.15
CA PHE A 167 10.84 10.26 -34.82
C PHE A 167 10.95 11.16 -36.04
N THR A 168 9.91 11.95 -36.33
CA THR A 168 9.89 12.81 -37.52
C THR A 168 10.39 14.23 -37.27
N THR A 169 10.42 14.70 -36.01
CA THR A 169 10.86 16.05 -35.62
C THR A 169 11.52 16.06 -34.23
N PRO A 170 12.43 17.01 -33.92
CA PRO A 170 12.91 17.23 -32.54
C PRO A 170 11.73 17.42 -31.58
N GLY A 171 11.76 16.78 -30.40
CA GLY A 171 10.66 16.79 -29.42
C GLY A 171 9.68 15.62 -29.56
N SER A 172 9.83 14.77 -30.59
CA SER A 172 9.01 13.56 -30.79
C SER A 172 9.33 12.43 -29.80
N GLU A 173 10.30 12.63 -28.91
CA GLU A 173 10.63 11.75 -27.77
C GLU A 173 9.51 11.71 -26.71
N ASN A 174 8.75 12.79 -26.54
CA ASN A 174 7.70 12.85 -25.53
C ASN A 174 6.48 11.99 -25.92
N LEU A 175 5.99 11.17 -24.98
CA LEU A 175 4.81 10.30 -25.17
C LEU A 175 4.91 9.38 -26.40
N ASN A 176 6.11 8.90 -26.71
CA ASN A 176 6.44 8.18 -27.94
C ASN A 176 6.13 6.67 -27.92
N TYR A 177 5.58 6.15 -26.82
CA TYR A 177 5.20 4.75 -26.67
C TYR A 177 3.78 4.61 -26.12
N SER A 178 2.91 3.86 -26.80
CA SER A 178 1.57 3.54 -26.32
C SER A 178 1.52 2.12 -25.75
N PRO A 179 1.27 1.94 -24.44
CA PRO A 179 1.11 0.62 -23.86
C PRO A 179 -0.05 -0.16 -24.47
N SER A 180 0.18 -1.43 -24.85
CA SER A 180 -0.85 -2.30 -25.44
C SER A 180 -1.66 -3.12 -24.42
N TYR A 181 -1.50 -2.86 -23.13
CA TYR A 181 -2.12 -3.61 -22.05
C TYR A 181 -3.20 -2.77 -21.33
N VAL A 182 -4.37 -3.36 -21.12
CA VAL A 182 -5.49 -2.74 -20.38
C VAL A 182 -5.63 -3.45 -19.03
N PRO A 183 -5.28 -2.80 -17.90
CA PRO A 183 -5.54 -3.33 -16.58
C PRO A 183 -7.04 -3.57 -16.38
N VAL A 184 -7.41 -4.76 -15.88
CA VAL A 184 -8.80 -5.11 -15.56
C VAL A 184 -8.91 -5.41 -14.07
N GLN A 185 -9.65 -4.58 -13.34
CA GLN A 185 -10.10 -4.86 -11.99
C GLN A 185 -11.35 -5.74 -12.05
N THR A 186 -11.43 -6.73 -11.16
CA THR A 186 -12.63 -7.54 -10.99
C THR A 186 -12.91 -7.78 -9.52
N ASP A 187 -14.11 -7.40 -9.09
CA ASP A 187 -14.59 -7.66 -7.74
C ASP A 187 -15.84 -8.54 -7.81
N ARG A 188 -15.96 -9.45 -6.85
CA ARG A 188 -17.14 -10.30 -6.70
C ARG A 188 -17.35 -10.60 -5.24
N ASP A 189 -18.45 -10.08 -4.73
CA ASP A 189 -18.86 -10.25 -3.36
C ASP A 189 -20.19 -10.99 -3.34
N TRP A 190 -20.32 -11.94 -2.43
CA TRP A 190 -21.59 -12.60 -2.22
C TRP A 190 -21.77 -12.98 -0.76
N MET A 191 -23.03 -13.02 -0.37
CA MET A 191 -23.46 -13.30 0.98
C MET A 191 -24.63 -14.26 0.96
N PHE A 192 -24.67 -15.13 1.95
CA PHE A 192 -25.80 -15.97 2.27
C PHE A 192 -26.07 -15.90 3.76
N ASN A 193 -27.31 -15.64 4.14
CA ASN A 193 -27.76 -15.75 5.51
C ASN A 193 -29.02 -16.61 5.63
N ILE A 194 -29.16 -17.25 6.79
CA ILE A 194 -30.33 -18.04 7.14
C ILE A 194 -30.69 -17.80 8.61
N ASP A 195 -31.97 -17.53 8.83
CA ASP A 195 -32.57 -17.37 10.15
C ASP A 195 -33.53 -18.54 10.40
N HIS A 196 -33.49 -19.10 11.61
CA HIS A 196 -34.34 -20.22 12.01
C HIS A 196 -34.85 -20.08 13.44
N ASP A 197 -36.17 -19.98 13.59
CA ASP A 197 -36.84 -20.07 14.89
C ASP A 197 -36.93 -21.53 15.33
N LEU A 198 -36.09 -21.94 16.29
CA LEU A 198 -36.13 -23.28 16.89
C LEU A 198 -37.42 -23.47 17.69
N THR A 199 -37.77 -22.45 18.49
CA THR A 199 -38.98 -22.37 19.33
C THR A 199 -39.48 -20.94 19.36
N SER A 200 -40.60 -20.66 20.04
CA SER A 200 -41.07 -19.28 20.26
C SER A 200 -40.14 -18.42 21.13
N LYS A 201 -39.06 -18.99 21.66
CA LYS A 201 -38.08 -18.31 22.53
C LYS A 201 -36.65 -18.41 22.01
N GLN A 202 -36.38 -19.25 21.01
CA GLN A 202 -35.03 -19.58 20.58
C GLN A 202 -34.90 -19.41 19.07
N ALA A 203 -33.88 -18.67 18.65
CA ALA A 203 -33.58 -18.44 17.24
C ALA A 203 -32.09 -18.69 16.96
N LEU A 204 -31.81 -19.17 15.76
CA LEU A 204 -30.48 -19.30 15.19
C LEU A 204 -30.38 -18.36 13.98
N HIS A 205 -29.25 -17.68 13.89
CA HIS A 205 -28.82 -16.95 12.71
C HIS A 205 -27.52 -17.56 12.22
N PHE A 206 -27.35 -17.61 10.91
CA PHE A 206 -26.09 -17.96 10.27
C PHE A 206 -25.86 -17.04 9.09
N LEU A 207 -24.69 -16.43 9.04
CA LEU A 207 -24.22 -15.61 7.95
C LEU A 207 -22.91 -16.18 7.40
N TYR A 208 -22.80 -16.28 6.08
CA TYR A 208 -21.56 -16.52 5.38
C TYR A 208 -21.42 -15.49 4.26
N TRP A 209 -20.27 -14.84 4.18
CA TRP A 209 -19.95 -13.95 3.07
C TRP A 209 -18.57 -14.26 2.53
N ARG A 210 -18.37 -13.94 1.25
CA ARG A 210 -17.09 -14.07 0.58
C ARG A 210 -16.90 -12.93 -0.39
N GLN A 211 -15.71 -12.37 -0.34
CA GLN A 211 -15.21 -11.35 -1.23
C GLN A 211 -14.10 -11.92 -2.09
N TYR A 212 -14.06 -11.46 -3.32
CA TYR A 212 -12.98 -11.68 -4.26
C TYR A 212 -12.67 -10.32 -4.87
N HIS A 213 -11.58 -9.70 -4.44
CA HIS A 213 -11.10 -8.44 -5.01
C HIS A 213 -9.77 -8.70 -5.74
N TYR A 214 -9.71 -8.31 -7.00
CA TYR A 214 -8.55 -8.50 -7.87
C TYR A 214 -8.27 -7.22 -8.63
N LEU A 215 -7.19 -6.55 -8.25
CA LEU A 215 -6.78 -5.26 -8.79
C LEU A 215 -5.39 -5.37 -9.41
N PRO A 216 -5.20 -5.00 -10.68
CA PRO A 216 -3.88 -4.76 -11.24
C PRO A 216 -3.23 -3.58 -10.50
N ALA A 217 -2.13 -3.84 -9.81
CA ALA A 217 -1.34 -2.83 -9.14
C ALA A 217 -0.18 -2.42 -10.06
N GLY A 218 -0.02 -1.12 -10.30
CA GLY A 218 1.04 -0.59 -11.17
C GLY A 218 0.68 0.79 -11.71
N TRP A 219 1.47 1.80 -11.36
CA TRP A 219 1.23 3.19 -11.78
C TRP A 219 1.72 3.50 -13.20
N THR A 220 2.42 2.56 -13.84
CA THR A 220 2.78 2.63 -15.24
C THR A 220 2.95 1.21 -15.77
N ASN A 221 2.04 0.70 -16.60
CA ASN A 221 2.19 -0.65 -17.15
C ASN A 221 2.85 -0.58 -18.53
N ASN A 222 4.15 -0.27 -18.57
CA ASN A 222 4.93 -0.41 -19.80
C ASN A 222 5.55 -1.83 -19.85
N VAL A 223 6.06 -2.26 -21.01
CA VAL A 223 6.65 -3.61 -21.14
C VAL A 223 7.93 -3.84 -20.32
N LEU A 224 8.47 -2.78 -19.70
CA LEU A 224 9.62 -2.84 -18.79
C LEU A 224 9.21 -2.93 -17.32
N ASN A 225 7.91 -2.87 -17.03
CA ASN A 225 7.40 -3.00 -15.68
C ASN A 225 6.89 -4.40 -15.42
N ASN A 226 7.13 -4.85 -14.19
CA ASN A 226 6.47 -6.05 -13.70
C ASN A 226 5.02 -5.69 -13.40
N SER A 227 4.07 -6.42 -13.97
CA SER A 227 2.66 -6.31 -13.57
C SER A 227 2.53 -6.90 -12.17
N THR A 228 2.19 -6.06 -11.19
CA THR A 228 1.78 -6.53 -9.87
C THR A 228 0.26 -6.67 -9.85
N TRP A 229 -0.23 -7.60 -9.06
CA TRP A 229 -1.65 -7.81 -8.82
C TRP A 229 -1.87 -7.85 -7.33
N ASN A 230 -2.80 -7.04 -6.87
CA ASN A 230 -3.33 -7.13 -5.53
C ASN A 230 -4.49 -8.14 -5.54
N PHE A 231 -4.36 -9.16 -4.69
CA PHE A 231 -5.35 -10.20 -4.50
C PHE A 231 -5.85 -10.18 -3.07
N GLU A 232 -7.11 -9.77 -2.88
CA GLU A 232 -7.72 -9.65 -1.57
C GLU A 232 -8.97 -10.54 -1.40
N PRO A 233 -8.84 -11.88 -1.45
CA PRO A 233 -9.93 -12.75 -1.07
C PRO A 233 -10.21 -12.61 0.42
N ALA A 234 -11.47 -12.50 0.77
CA ALA A 234 -11.91 -12.51 2.15
C ALA A 234 -13.15 -13.38 2.32
N TYR A 235 -13.37 -13.90 3.52
CA TYR A 235 -14.61 -14.55 3.87
C TYR A 235 -14.89 -14.40 5.36
N GLY A 236 -16.17 -14.44 5.71
CA GLY A 236 -16.61 -14.44 7.09
C GLY A 236 -17.73 -15.43 7.30
N LEU A 237 -17.78 -15.96 8.52
CA LEU A 237 -18.78 -16.92 8.99
C LEU A 237 -19.24 -16.49 10.38
N GLU A 238 -20.54 -16.28 10.54
CA GLU A 238 -21.14 -15.80 11.78
C GLU A 238 -22.39 -16.59 12.15
N PRO A 239 -22.24 -17.68 12.94
CA PRO A 239 -23.35 -18.26 13.69
C PRO A 239 -23.69 -17.44 14.94
N THR A 240 -24.97 -17.21 15.16
CA THR A 240 -25.52 -16.57 16.36
C THR A 240 -26.71 -17.35 16.90
N TYR A 241 -26.81 -17.44 18.22
CA TYR A 241 -27.93 -18.03 18.94
C TYR A 241 -28.53 -17.02 19.90
N SER A 242 -29.86 -16.89 19.89
CA SER A 242 -30.61 -16.04 20.81
C SER A 242 -31.63 -16.86 21.59
N TYR A 243 -31.73 -16.59 22.89
CA TYR A 243 -32.68 -17.24 23.78
C TYR A 243 -33.38 -16.22 24.69
N ALA A 244 -34.67 -16.03 24.47
CA ALA A 244 -35.58 -15.33 25.36
C ALA A 244 -35.96 -16.23 26.55
N ILE A 245 -35.06 -16.31 27.54
CA ILE A 245 -35.21 -17.12 28.76
C ILE A 245 -36.51 -16.75 29.49
N SER A 246 -36.82 -15.45 29.56
CA SER A 246 -38.08 -14.90 30.06
C SER A 246 -38.49 -13.68 29.23
N PRO A 247 -39.72 -13.14 29.39
CA PRO A 247 -40.13 -11.90 28.73
C PRO A 247 -39.25 -10.68 29.06
N ARG A 248 -38.37 -10.82 30.06
CA ARG A 248 -37.50 -9.77 30.58
C ARG A 248 -36.02 -10.08 30.43
N LEU A 249 -35.63 -11.28 30.01
CA LEU A 249 -34.23 -11.71 29.96
C LEU A 249 -33.97 -12.44 28.64
N VAL A 250 -33.11 -11.85 27.82
CA VAL A 250 -32.67 -12.39 26.53
C VAL A 250 -31.16 -12.54 26.54
N MET A 251 -30.68 -13.72 26.19
CA MET A 251 -29.26 -13.97 25.94
C MET A 251 -29.03 -14.09 24.45
N THR A 252 -27.99 -13.44 23.94
CA THR A 252 -27.47 -13.65 22.59
C THR A 252 -26.00 -14.04 22.69
N ALA A 253 -25.59 -15.07 21.96
CA ALA A 253 -24.21 -15.49 21.85
C ALA A 253 -23.87 -15.79 20.39
N GLY A 254 -22.68 -15.41 19.95
CA GLY A 254 -22.25 -15.62 18.58
C GLY A 254 -20.74 -15.80 18.45
N VAL A 255 -20.35 -16.39 17.33
CA VAL A 255 -18.95 -16.49 16.92
C VAL A 255 -18.84 -15.90 15.54
N LEU A 256 -17.90 -14.98 15.33
CA LEU A 256 -17.52 -14.48 14.02
C LEU A 256 -16.13 -15.00 13.70
N TRP A 257 -15.98 -15.80 12.64
CA TRP A 257 -14.69 -16.13 12.05
C TRP A 257 -14.52 -15.34 10.77
N VAL A 258 -13.42 -14.61 10.65
CA VAL A 258 -13.08 -13.82 9.47
C VAL A 258 -11.69 -14.11 8.99
N HIS A 259 -11.52 -14.06 7.68
CA HIS A 259 -10.25 -14.19 7.01
C HIS A 259 -10.19 -13.20 5.86
N GLN A 260 -9.04 -12.55 5.69
CA GLN A 260 -8.75 -11.69 4.56
C GLN A 260 -7.28 -11.87 4.20
N ASN A 261 -7.01 -12.12 2.92
CA ASN A 261 -5.68 -11.91 2.38
C ASN A 261 -5.60 -10.53 1.75
N ASN A 262 -4.39 -10.01 1.67
CA ASN A 262 -4.04 -8.84 0.89
C ASN A 262 -2.63 -9.07 0.34
N ASP A 263 -2.59 -9.82 -0.75
CA ASP A 263 -1.36 -10.32 -1.33
C ASP A 263 -1.04 -9.58 -2.62
N PHE A 264 0.16 -9.01 -2.69
CA PHE A 264 0.71 -8.42 -3.90
C PHE A 264 1.64 -9.42 -4.56
N TYR A 265 1.24 -9.91 -5.73
CA TYR A 265 2.05 -10.83 -6.53
C TYR A 265 2.52 -10.18 -7.81
N GLN A 266 3.77 -10.43 -8.17
CA GLN A 266 4.26 -10.21 -9.53
C GLN A 266 3.98 -11.43 -10.38
N THR A 267 3.28 -11.24 -11.50
CA THR A 267 2.81 -12.34 -12.35
C THR A 267 3.75 -12.69 -13.50
N ALA A 268 4.68 -11.80 -13.85
CA ALA A 268 5.71 -12.10 -14.84
C ALA A 268 6.91 -11.14 -14.73
N PRO A 269 8.16 -11.60 -14.86
CA PRO A 269 9.17 -10.80 -15.54
C PRO A 269 8.69 -10.62 -16.98
N ALA A 270 8.90 -9.44 -17.59
CA ALA A 270 8.58 -9.23 -19.00
C ALA A 270 8.95 -10.47 -19.86
N PRO A 271 8.01 -11.07 -20.61
CA PRO A 271 8.29 -12.27 -21.39
C PRO A 271 9.52 -12.06 -22.28
N GLY A 272 10.55 -12.89 -22.12
CA GLY A 272 11.77 -12.86 -22.94
C GLY A 272 12.95 -12.06 -22.37
N SER A 273 12.90 -11.58 -21.13
CA SER A 273 14.01 -10.76 -20.61
C SER A 273 15.33 -11.53 -20.42
N GLY A 274 15.34 -12.85 -20.14
CA GLY A 274 16.62 -13.57 -19.94
C GLY A 274 17.55 -12.94 -18.88
N PHE A 275 17.05 -11.96 -18.12
CA PHE A 275 17.77 -11.22 -17.12
C PHE A 275 17.69 -12.07 -15.86
N ASN A 276 18.84 -12.58 -15.42
CA ASN A 276 18.99 -13.22 -14.11
C ASN A 276 18.83 -12.12 -13.05
N ALA A 277 17.58 -11.74 -12.84
CA ALA A 277 17.22 -10.73 -11.86
C ALA A 277 17.55 -11.26 -10.47
N VAL A 278 17.66 -10.35 -9.50
CA VAL A 278 17.98 -10.69 -8.11
C VAL A 278 16.98 -11.76 -7.64
N GLN A 279 17.48 -12.95 -7.28
CA GLN A 279 16.68 -14.04 -6.75
C GLN A 279 15.85 -13.51 -5.57
N PRO A 280 14.51 -13.50 -5.67
CA PRO A 280 13.68 -13.05 -4.60
C PRO A 280 13.49 -14.16 -3.58
N GLY A 281 12.90 -13.78 -2.44
CA GLY A 281 12.71 -14.65 -1.29
C GLY A 281 11.96 -15.97 -1.56
N PRO A 282 11.58 -16.68 -0.49
CA PRO A 282 11.35 -18.14 -0.46
C PRO A 282 10.29 -18.74 -1.43
N TYR A 283 9.59 -17.93 -2.22
CA TYR A 283 8.50 -18.34 -3.11
C TYR A 283 8.80 -18.22 -4.61
N GLY A 284 10.00 -17.77 -5.00
CA GLY A 284 10.46 -17.77 -6.40
C GLY A 284 9.94 -16.59 -7.23
N GLY A 285 10.76 -16.18 -8.20
CA GLY A 285 10.51 -15.05 -9.11
C GLY A 285 11.83 -14.48 -9.63
N SER A 286 11.79 -13.48 -10.49
CA SER A 286 12.97 -12.69 -10.86
C SER A 286 12.49 -11.25 -11.03
N PHE A 287 12.95 -10.36 -10.16
CA PHE A 287 12.52 -8.97 -10.13
C PHE A 287 13.53 -8.05 -10.80
N LEU A 288 13.10 -7.30 -11.82
CA LEU A 288 13.89 -6.19 -12.35
C LEU A 288 13.96 -5.10 -11.27
N PRO A 289 15.16 -4.59 -10.92
CA PRO A 289 15.27 -3.47 -9.99
C PRO A 289 14.46 -2.27 -10.50
N GLY A 290 13.90 -1.47 -9.59
CA GLY A 290 13.29 -0.21 -9.97
C GLY A 290 14.38 0.74 -10.48
N ILE A 291 14.23 1.24 -11.70
CA ILE A 291 15.08 2.27 -12.31
C ILE A 291 14.18 3.47 -12.52
N ASN A 292 14.42 4.51 -11.73
CA ASN A 292 13.55 5.68 -11.70
C ASN A 292 14.27 6.88 -12.30
N PHE A 293 13.52 7.64 -13.08
CA PHE A 293 13.94 8.92 -13.64
C PHE A 293 13.10 10.02 -13.01
N SER A 294 13.74 11.07 -12.47
CA SER A 294 13.06 12.07 -11.66
C SER A 294 12.34 13.12 -12.51
N ARG A 295 11.10 12.84 -12.90
CA ARG A 295 10.17 13.87 -13.40
C ARG A 295 9.74 14.77 -12.23
N GLY A 296 10.47 15.86 -11.98
CA GLY A 296 10.13 16.85 -10.94
C GLY A 296 11.05 16.95 -9.71
N GLY A 297 12.25 16.36 -9.75
CA GLY A 297 13.30 16.55 -8.74
C GLY A 297 14.65 16.88 -9.35
N GLY A 298 14.65 17.60 -10.48
CA GLY A 298 15.81 17.87 -11.31
C GLY A 298 15.56 17.60 -12.79
N GLY A 299 14.78 16.56 -13.17
CA GLY A 299 14.51 16.22 -14.56
C GLY A 299 13.25 16.88 -15.16
N GLY A 300 13.31 17.21 -16.46
CA GLY A 300 12.22 17.81 -17.23
C GLY A 300 11.29 16.79 -17.93
N LEU A 301 10.34 17.29 -18.72
CA LEU A 301 9.33 16.47 -19.42
C LEU A 301 9.92 15.45 -20.42
N TRP A 302 11.21 15.59 -20.72
CA TRP A 302 12.01 14.77 -21.64
C TRP A 302 12.62 13.51 -21.03
N ASP A 303 12.60 13.34 -19.70
CA ASP A 303 13.05 12.09 -19.10
C ASP A 303 12.07 10.95 -19.41
N PRO A 304 12.58 9.73 -19.66
CA PRO A 304 11.72 8.58 -19.92
C PRO A 304 10.96 8.18 -18.67
N ILE A 305 9.92 7.38 -18.87
CA ILE A 305 9.18 6.74 -17.80
C ILE A 305 10.10 5.82 -16.99
N SER A 306 9.95 5.85 -15.66
CA SER A 306 10.57 4.86 -14.78
C SER A 306 10.14 3.43 -15.13
N TRP A 307 11.03 2.48 -14.90
CA TRP A 307 10.76 1.08 -15.17
C TRP A 307 11.26 0.12 -14.08
N GLY A 308 10.93 -1.17 -14.20
CA GLY A 308 11.13 -2.16 -13.16
C GLY A 308 10.17 -1.99 -11.99
N THR A 309 10.35 -2.78 -10.93
CA THR A 309 9.43 -2.72 -9.79
C THR A 309 9.80 -1.62 -8.80
N GLY A 310 9.27 -0.42 -9.04
CA GLY A 310 9.33 0.72 -8.13
C GLY A 310 8.42 0.52 -6.89
N GLY A 311 8.91 -0.22 -5.89
CA GLY A 311 8.16 -0.56 -4.68
C GLY A 311 7.58 -1.98 -4.70
N TRP A 312 6.54 -2.23 -3.88
CA TRP A 312 5.86 -3.51 -3.59
C TRP A 312 6.10 -4.63 -4.63
N GLN A 313 7.23 -5.33 -4.50
CA GLN A 313 7.63 -6.37 -5.45
C GLN A 313 6.89 -7.66 -5.16
N TYR A 314 6.71 -7.92 -3.86
CA TYR A 314 5.97 -9.05 -3.36
C TYR A 314 5.50 -8.73 -1.94
N SER A 315 4.21 -8.91 -1.66
CA SER A 315 3.68 -8.77 -0.30
C SER A 315 2.74 -9.93 -0.01
N ILE A 316 2.91 -10.57 1.15
CA ILE A 316 1.88 -11.44 1.72
C ILE A 316 1.35 -10.76 2.97
N ASN A 317 0.04 -10.53 3.03
CA ASN A 317 -0.61 -10.03 4.23
C ASN A 317 -1.88 -10.82 4.52
N HIS A 318 -1.77 -11.87 5.33
CA HIS A 318 -2.89 -12.74 5.67
C HIS A 318 -3.39 -12.42 7.06
N LYS A 319 -4.65 -12.01 7.16
CA LYS A 319 -5.33 -11.70 8.42
C LYS A 319 -6.39 -12.75 8.66
N TYR A 320 -6.45 -13.24 9.89
CA TYR A 320 -7.55 -14.08 10.34
C TYR A 320 -7.91 -13.73 11.77
N GLY A 321 -9.20 -13.79 12.08
CA GLY A 321 -9.73 -13.39 13.36
C GLY A 321 -10.90 -14.26 13.76
N ILE A 322 -11.03 -14.49 15.06
CA ILE A 322 -12.24 -15.03 15.68
C ILE A 322 -12.70 -14.05 16.75
N SER A 323 -13.97 -13.68 16.74
CA SER A 323 -14.64 -12.95 17.81
C SER A 323 -15.71 -13.84 18.41
N ILE A 324 -15.73 -13.93 19.74
CA ILE A 324 -16.73 -14.63 20.53
C ILE A 324 -17.46 -13.56 21.32
N LEU A 325 -18.76 -13.44 21.06
CA LEU A 325 -19.60 -12.37 21.57
C LEU A 325 -20.68 -12.99 22.44
N ASN A 326 -20.92 -12.38 23.61
CA ASN A 326 -22.07 -12.68 24.44
C ASN A 326 -22.69 -11.39 24.94
N ASN A 327 -24.02 -11.31 24.89
CA ASN A 327 -24.82 -10.22 25.44
C ASN A 327 -26.01 -10.78 26.21
N TRP A 328 -26.30 -10.16 27.35
CA TRP A 328 -27.49 -10.37 28.15
C TRP A 328 -28.26 -9.06 28.22
N LEU A 329 -29.47 -9.06 27.65
CA LEU A 329 -30.43 -7.98 27.78
C LEU A 329 -31.42 -8.33 28.90
N TRP A 330 -31.42 -7.54 29.97
CA TRP A 330 -32.29 -7.73 31.13
C TRP A 330 -33.11 -6.48 31.42
N GLN A 331 -34.44 -6.61 31.34
CA GLN A 331 -35.39 -5.58 31.71
C GLN A 331 -35.93 -5.84 33.10
N HIS A 332 -35.55 -5.01 34.07
CA HIS A 332 -36.00 -5.15 35.46
C HIS A 332 -36.45 -3.81 36.02
N GLY A 333 -37.75 -3.69 36.31
CA GLY A 333 -38.33 -2.44 36.82
C GLY A 333 -38.14 -1.28 35.85
N ARG A 334 -37.35 -0.29 36.26
CA ARG A 334 -37.04 0.92 35.46
C ARG A 334 -35.75 0.79 34.64
N HIS A 335 -35.06 -0.34 34.73
CA HIS A 335 -33.75 -0.58 34.14
C HIS A 335 -33.86 -1.45 32.89
N THR A 336 -33.10 -1.09 31.86
CA THR A 336 -32.81 -1.93 30.69
C THR A 336 -31.32 -2.13 30.64
N ILE A 337 -30.86 -3.28 31.10
CA ILE A 337 -29.46 -3.58 31.33
C ILE A 337 -28.94 -4.44 30.17
N ASN A 338 -27.79 -4.06 29.60
CA ASN A 338 -27.01 -4.91 28.71
C ASN A 338 -25.64 -5.18 29.35
N PHE A 339 -25.30 -6.45 29.51
CA PHE A 339 -23.97 -6.85 29.98
C PHE A 339 -23.48 -8.06 29.22
N GLY A 340 -22.16 -8.19 29.10
CA GLY A 340 -21.61 -9.20 28.22
C GLY A 340 -20.10 -9.14 28.14
N VAL A 341 -19.56 -9.90 27.19
CA VAL A 341 -18.14 -9.95 26.90
C VAL A 341 -17.92 -10.14 25.40
N ASP A 342 -16.90 -9.46 24.89
CA ASP A 342 -16.36 -9.63 23.55
C ASP A 342 -14.92 -10.14 23.67
N ILE A 343 -14.66 -11.35 23.19
CA ILE A 343 -13.33 -11.95 23.18
C ILE A 343 -12.90 -12.07 21.74
N ARG A 344 -11.77 -11.47 21.39
CA ARG A 344 -11.20 -11.53 20.05
C ARG A 344 -9.83 -12.18 20.10
N LYS A 345 -9.59 -13.07 19.15
CA LYS A 345 -8.26 -13.60 18.86
C LYS A 345 -7.98 -13.36 17.40
N SER A 346 -6.87 -12.71 17.13
CA SER A 346 -6.49 -12.39 15.77
C SER A 346 -5.07 -12.86 15.51
N TRP A 347 -4.78 -12.98 14.23
CA TRP A 347 -3.49 -13.38 13.73
C TRP A 347 -3.23 -12.65 12.41
N GLN A 348 -1.98 -12.28 12.21
CA GLN A 348 -1.51 -11.70 10.97
C GLN A 348 -0.22 -12.38 10.57
N ARG A 349 -0.15 -12.80 9.32
CA ARG A 349 1.11 -13.11 8.65
C ARG A 349 1.44 -11.96 7.72
N ASP A 350 2.67 -11.48 7.79
CA ASP A 350 3.11 -10.31 7.05
C ASP A 350 4.53 -10.54 6.50
N TYR A 351 4.67 -10.40 5.19
CA TYR A 351 5.95 -10.47 4.49
C TYR A 351 5.95 -9.42 3.38
N GLU A 352 6.63 -8.30 3.60
CA GLU A 352 6.58 -7.14 2.72
C GLU A 352 7.90 -6.88 2.00
N CYS A 353 8.10 -7.52 0.85
CA CYS A 353 9.26 -7.34 -0.01
C CYS A 353 9.06 -6.15 -0.96
N GLN A 354 9.23 -4.94 -0.42
CA GLN A 354 9.01 -3.69 -1.17
C GLN A 354 10.14 -3.30 -2.10
N GLN A 355 11.40 -3.54 -1.74
CA GLN A 355 12.58 -3.11 -2.52
C GLN A 355 13.71 -4.15 -2.48
N CYS A 356 13.39 -5.45 -2.41
CA CYS A 356 14.39 -6.52 -2.28
C CYS A 356 15.32 -6.65 -3.50
N ALA A 357 14.83 -6.31 -4.69
CA ALA A 357 15.62 -6.25 -5.92
C ALA A 357 16.45 -4.98 -6.04
N GLY A 358 16.21 -3.98 -5.17
CA GLY A 358 16.79 -2.65 -5.25
C GLY A 358 15.94 -1.67 -6.06
N ASN A 359 16.05 -0.40 -5.69
CA ASN A 359 15.42 0.74 -6.33
C ASN A 359 16.48 1.83 -6.51
N PHE A 360 16.81 2.15 -7.74
CA PHE A 360 17.84 3.10 -8.14
C PHE A 360 17.17 4.32 -8.78
N ASN A 361 17.60 5.51 -8.38
CA ASN A 361 17.12 6.76 -8.93
C ASN A 361 18.25 7.40 -9.73
N PHE A 362 17.93 7.85 -10.94
CA PHE A 362 18.79 8.59 -11.84
C PHE A 362 18.11 9.92 -12.18
N ASN A 363 18.77 11.02 -11.89
CA ASN A 363 18.37 12.38 -12.20
C ASN A 363 19.34 12.99 -13.23
N SER A 364 19.06 14.22 -13.64
CA SER A 364 19.89 14.95 -14.60
C SER A 364 21.19 15.51 -14.01
N GLU A 365 21.37 15.56 -12.69
CA GLU A 365 22.49 16.26 -12.03
C GLU A 365 23.85 15.74 -12.51
N THR A 366 24.01 14.42 -12.57
CA THR A 366 25.27 13.77 -13.00
C THR A 366 25.73 14.20 -14.40
N THR A 367 24.80 14.52 -15.30
CA THR A 367 25.07 14.90 -16.70
C THR A 367 24.70 16.35 -17.03
N SER A 368 24.41 17.16 -16.01
CA SER A 368 24.07 18.57 -16.14
C SER A 368 25.31 19.47 -16.27
N ASP A 369 25.14 20.68 -16.78
CA ASP A 369 26.17 21.71 -16.74
C ASP A 369 26.46 22.06 -15.28
N PRO A 370 27.70 21.88 -14.78
CA PRO A 370 28.05 22.24 -13.40
C PRO A 370 27.90 23.74 -13.10
N ASN A 371 27.76 24.58 -14.14
CA ASN A 371 27.54 26.02 -14.02
C ASN A 371 26.09 26.42 -14.30
N GLU A 372 25.18 25.47 -14.48
CA GLU A 372 23.77 25.76 -14.69
C GLU A 372 23.23 26.54 -13.49
N GLN A 373 22.88 27.81 -13.71
CA GLN A 373 22.17 28.63 -12.74
C GLN A 373 20.68 28.49 -12.99
N VAL A 374 19.99 27.67 -12.20
CA VAL A 374 18.53 27.65 -12.23
C VAL A 374 18.03 28.73 -11.27
N ASP A 375 17.40 29.78 -11.78
CA ASP A 375 16.82 30.85 -10.96
C ASP A 375 15.48 30.41 -10.35
N ILE A 376 15.51 29.58 -9.30
CA ILE A 376 14.31 29.25 -8.50
C ILE A 376 14.08 30.30 -7.39
N CYS A 377 15.10 31.13 -7.10
CA CYS A 377 15.15 31.95 -5.89
C CYS A 377 15.19 33.47 -6.15
N GLY A 378 15.19 33.92 -7.39
CA GLY A 378 15.46 35.30 -7.73
C GLY A 378 16.76 35.78 -7.09
N THR A 379 16.79 37.02 -6.61
CA THR A 379 17.98 37.64 -5.99
C THR A 379 18.28 37.18 -4.54
N GLN A 380 17.74 36.06 -4.06
CA GLN A 380 18.00 35.61 -2.69
C GLN A 380 19.43 35.07 -2.52
N GLN A 381 20.24 35.79 -1.75
CA GLN A 381 21.58 35.40 -1.37
C GLN A 381 21.57 34.15 -0.47
N GLY A 382 22.25 33.08 -0.88
CA GLY A 382 22.39 31.83 -0.12
C GLY A 382 21.47 30.69 -0.55
N CYS A 383 20.68 30.86 -1.60
CA CYS A 383 19.93 29.78 -2.25
C CYS A 383 20.73 29.24 -3.44
N ALA A 384 21.03 27.95 -3.45
CA ALA A 384 21.58 27.25 -4.61
C ALA A 384 20.49 26.32 -5.16
N SER A 385 20.08 26.52 -6.41
CA SER A 385 19.23 25.57 -7.10
C SER A 385 20.07 24.37 -7.56
N PRO A 386 19.56 23.14 -7.46
CA PRO A 386 20.27 21.98 -7.99
C PRO A 386 20.42 22.10 -9.52
N PRO A 387 21.61 21.84 -10.10
CA PRO A 387 21.80 21.68 -11.54
C PRO A 387 20.84 20.63 -12.13
N GLY A 388 20.52 20.72 -13.43
CA GLY A 388 19.77 19.66 -14.11
C GLY A 388 18.43 20.07 -14.72
N THR A 389 17.99 21.33 -14.53
CA THR A 389 16.63 21.77 -14.94
C THR A 389 16.52 22.01 -16.45
N ASN A 390 17.56 22.51 -17.10
CA ASN A 390 17.62 22.84 -18.53
C ASN A 390 18.76 22.09 -19.24
N THR A 391 19.60 21.38 -18.48
CA THR A 391 20.71 20.59 -19.00
C THR A 391 20.77 19.23 -18.31
N GLY A 392 21.41 18.25 -18.93
CA GLY A 392 21.46 16.88 -18.39
C GLY A 392 20.17 16.09 -18.62
N ASN A 393 20.27 14.78 -18.39
CA ASN A 393 19.18 13.85 -18.63
C ASN A 393 19.33 12.61 -17.73
N GLY A 394 18.25 12.18 -17.08
CA GLY A 394 18.28 11.04 -16.16
C GLY A 394 18.69 9.73 -16.85
N PHE A 395 18.26 9.54 -18.10
CA PHE A 395 18.67 8.38 -18.89
C PHE A 395 20.15 8.45 -19.30
N ALA A 396 20.68 9.64 -19.62
CA ALA A 396 22.12 9.83 -19.84
C ALA A 396 22.94 9.49 -18.59
N SER A 397 22.51 9.92 -17.40
CA SER A 397 23.12 9.56 -16.12
C SER A 397 23.06 8.03 -15.89
N PHE A 398 21.93 7.40 -16.23
CA PHE A 398 21.79 5.95 -16.21
C PHE A 398 22.79 5.24 -17.13
N LEU A 399 23.05 5.73 -18.35
CA LEU A 399 24.04 5.12 -19.24
C LEU A 399 25.43 5.05 -18.59
N LEU A 400 25.81 6.09 -17.84
CA LEU A 400 27.09 6.15 -17.12
C LEU A 400 27.12 5.25 -15.87
N GLY A 401 25.95 4.93 -15.30
CA GLY A 401 25.77 3.95 -14.21
C GLY A 401 25.96 4.52 -12.80
N ASN A 402 26.14 5.83 -12.68
CA ASN A 402 26.16 6.52 -11.38
C ASN A 402 24.72 6.86 -10.98
N ALA A 403 24.14 6.08 -10.06
CA ALA A 403 22.82 6.37 -9.50
C ALA A 403 22.94 7.48 -8.43
N ASP A 404 22.06 8.47 -8.47
CA ASP A 404 22.06 9.58 -7.50
C ASP A 404 21.54 9.14 -6.13
N SER A 405 20.72 8.09 -6.11
CA SER A 405 20.43 7.35 -4.88
C SER A 405 20.01 5.92 -5.19
N ALA A 406 20.25 5.03 -4.22
CA ALA A 406 19.76 3.67 -4.25
C ALA A 406 19.21 3.27 -2.88
N ASN A 407 18.16 2.45 -2.88
CA ASN A 407 17.68 1.77 -1.70
C ASN A 407 17.41 0.30 -2.03
N ARG A 408 17.81 -0.59 -1.13
CA ARG A 408 17.42 -1.99 -1.14
C ARG A 408 16.94 -2.34 0.26
N GLN A 409 15.77 -2.96 0.34
CA GLN A 409 15.17 -3.40 1.60
C GLN A 409 14.93 -4.90 1.56
N PHE A 410 15.31 -5.60 2.61
CA PHE A 410 15.01 -7.01 2.76
C PHE A 410 13.86 -7.20 3.74
N ALA A 411 13.01 -8.19 3.50
CA ALA A 411 11.83 -8.49 4.31
C ALA A 411 11.93 -9.83 5.04
N GLY A 412 11.55 -9.86 6.33
CA GLY A 412 11.35 -11.08 7.12
C GLY A 412 9.88 -11.51 7.16
N ASP A 413 9.59 -12.81 7.25
CA ASP A 413 8.22 -13.34 7.42
C ASP A 413 7.81 -13.21 8.89
N THR A 414 6.89 -12.28 9.20
CA THR A 414 6.36 -12.09 10.56
C THR A 414 4.97 -12.72 10.69
N ARG A 415 4.67 -13.26 11.87
CA ARG A 415 3.46 -14.00 12.24
C ARG A 415 2.98 -13.56 13.61
N LEU A 416 2.29 -12.44 13.65
CA LEU A 416 1.81 -11.77 14.86
C LEU A 416 0.48 -12.36 15.34
N ARG A 417 0.30 -12.42 16.66
CA ARG A 417 -0.92 -12.95 17.30
C ARG A 417 -1.26 -12.13 18.53
N ASN A 418 -2.43 -11.51 18.60
CA ASN A 418 -2.92 -10.83 19.80
C ASN A 418 -4.21 -11.47 20.31
N SER A 419 -4.57 -11.10 21.53
CA SER A 419 -5.88 -11.36 22.11
C SER A 419 -6.46 -10.03 22.57
N TYR A 420 -7.77 -9.94 22.60
CA TYR A 420 -8.47 -8.81 23.16
C TYR A 420 -9.69 -9.32 23.92
N VAL A 421 -9.94 -8.78 25.11
CA VAL A 421 -11.07 -9.17 25.96
C VAL A 421 -11.76 -7.92 26.47
N ALA A 422 -13.07 -7.83 26.29
CA ALA A 422 -13.83 -6.67 26.70
C ALA A 422 -15.15 -7.04 27.37
N PRO A 423 -15.15 -7.27 28.70
CA PRO A 423 -16.38 -7.31 29.46
C PRO A 423 -16.97 -5.90 29.54
N TYR A 424 -18.31 -5.83 29.52
CA TYR A 424 -19.01 -4.55 29.61
C TYR A 424 -20.31 -4.67 30.40
N PHE A 425 -20.76 -3.49 30.86
CA PHE A 425 -22.05 -3.27 31.49
C PHE A 425 -22.62 -1.94 31.01
N GLN A 426 -23.91 -1.90 30.69
CA GLN A 426 -24.68 -0.71 30.35
C GLN A 426 -26.07 -0.83 30.99
N ASP A 427 -26.61 0.30 31.44
CA ASP A 427 -27.98 0.41 31.93
C ASP A 427 -28.65 1.68 31.39
N ASP A 428 -29.82 1.52 30.80
CA ASP A 428 -30.75 2.59 30.49
C ASP A 428 -31.84 2.64 31.56
N THR A 429 -31.71 3.58 32.49
CA THR A 429 -32.63 3.73 33.63
C THR A 429 -33.61 4.88 33.41
N LYS A 430 -34.91 4.58 33.46
CA LYS A 430 -35.97 5.60 33.49
C LYS A 430 -36.10 6.20 34.89
N ILE A 431 -35.42 7.32 35.15
CA ILE A 431 -35.47 8.03 36.43
C ILE A 431 -36.89 8.60 36.66
N THR A 432 -37.46 9.21 35.63
CA THR A 432 -38.86 9.68 35.59
C THR A 432 -39.49 9.33 34.23
N PRO A 433 -40.81 9.47 34.04
CA PRO A 433 -41.43 9.28 32.72
C PRO A 433 -40.86 10.19 31.62
N ARG A 434 -40.20 11.30 32.00
CA ARG A 434 -39.60 12.26 31.08
C ARG A 434 -38.08 12.20 31.03
N LEU A 435 -37.41 11.55 31.99
CA LEU A 435 -35.95 11.51 32.08
C LEU A 435 -35.45 10.06 32.10
N THR A 436 -34.66 9.72 31.08
CA THR A 436 -33.87 8.48 31.04
C THR A 436 -32.39 8.84 31.13
N ILE A 437 -31.65 8.12 31.99
CA ILE A 437 -30.19 8.20 32.04
C ILE A 437 -29.65 6.90 31.47
N ASN A 438 -28.70 7.01 30.54
CA ASN A 438 -27.91 5.89 30.04
C ASN A 438 -26.50 5.99 30.63
N TRP A 439 -25.96 4.88 31.10
CA TRP A 439 -24.59 4.82 31.57
C TRP A 439 -24.01 3.43 31.37
N GLY A 440 -22.70 3.34 31.25
CA GLY A 440 -22.03 2.06 31.10
C GLY A 440 -20.52 2.18 31.11
N VAL A 441 -19.86 1.04 31.22
CA VAL A 441 -18.42 0.90 31.17
C VAL A 441 -18.06 -0.39 30.43
N ARG A 442 -17.01 -0.31 29.63
CA ARG A 442 -16.35 -1.46 29.01
C ARG A 442 -14.90 -1.49 29.49
N TRP A 443 -14.35 -2.66 29.75
CA TRP A 443 -12.95 -2.82 30.13
C TRP A 443 -12.17 -3.40 28.96
N ASP A 444 -11.44 -2.57 28.24
CA ASP A 444 -10.77 -2.92 26.99
C ASP A 444 -9.38 -3.51 27.28
N LEU A 445 -9.31 -4.83 27.47
CA LEU A 445 -8.07 -5.54 27.72
C LEU A 445 -7.44 -6.02 26.41
N ALA A 446 -6.59 -5.17 25.83
CA ALA A 446 -5.76 -5.54 24.69
C ALA A 446 -4.47 -6.23 25.19
N PHE A 447 -4.22 -7.44 24.71
CA PHE A 447 -3.01 -8.19 25.05
C PHE A 447 -1.94 -7.97 23.97
N PRO A 448 -0.67 -7.77 24.35
CA PRO A 448 0.39 -7.52 23.38
C PRO A 448 0.60 -8.74 22.48
N PHE A 449 1.22 -8.52 21.32
CA PHE A 449 1.56 -9.60 20.41
C PHE A 449 2.47 -10.65 21.06
N ALA A 450 2.17 -11.93 20.80
CA ALA A 450 3.11 -13.00 21.10
C ALA A 450 4.30 -12.95 20.11
N ASN A 451 5.53 -12.91 20.63
CA ASN A 451 6.72 -13.07 19.80
C ASN A 451 7.02 -14.57 19.56
N ASP A 452 7.31 -14.93 18.31
CA ASP A 452 7.79 -16.25 17.91
C ASP A 452 9.16 -16.08 17.24
N ASN A 453 10.26 -16.33 17.94
CA ASN A 453 11.62 -16.02 17.46
C ASN A 453 12.02 -16.76 16.16
N LYS A 454 11.22 -17.72 15.68
CA LYS A 454 11.45 -18.34 14.36
C LYS A 454 11.01 -17.43 13.21
N PHE A 455 9.99 -16.61 13.43
CA PHE A 455 9.35 -15.77 12.40
C PHE A 455 9.38 -14.27 12.79
N ASN A 456 9.11 -13.98 14.06
CA ASN A 456 9.00 -12.64 14.62
C ASN A 456 10.35 -12.27 15.25
N ARG A 457 11.21 -11.58 14.49
CA ARG A 457 12.40 -10.91 15.04
C ARG A 457 12.04 -9.47 15.40
N LEU A 458 11.20 -9.31 16.43
CA LEU A 458 10.74 -7.99 16.86
C LEU A 458 11.87 -7.23 17.54
N THR A 459 12.46 -6.28 16.81
CA THR A 459 13.54 -5.41 17.31
C THR A 459 13.04 -4.06 17.78
N PHE A 460 13.64 -3.51 18.82
CA PHE A 460 13.37 -2.17 19.33
C PHE A 460 14.67 -1.49 19.80
N PHE A 461 14.63 -0.18 19.96
CA PHE A 461 15.75 0.59 20.51
C PHE A 461 15.76 0.52 22.04
N ASP A 462 16.87 0.10 22.62
CA ASP A 462 17.10 0.14 24.06
C ASP A 462 18.21 1.14 24.38
N PRO A 463 17.88 2.26 25.05
CA PRO A 463 18.85 3.31 25.39
C PRO A 463 19.93 2.84 26.38
N ASN A 464 19.76 1.68 27.02
CA ASN A 464 20.68 1.18 28.05
C ASN A 464 21.60 0.06 27.56
N VAL A 465 21.39 -0.47 26.35
CA VAL A 465 22.26 -1.51 25.78
C VAL A 465 23.47 -0.86 25.09
N PRO A 466 24.71 -1.32 25.34
CA PRO A 466 25.89 -0.82 24.64
C PRO A 466 25.85 -1.13 23.14
N ASN A 467 25.97 -0.10 22.31
CA ASN A 467 26.15 -0.23 20.87
C ASN A 467 27.64 -0.36 20.56
N THR A 468 28.11 -1.60 20.44
CA THR A 468 29.53 -1.92 20.24
C THR A 468 30.12 -1.37 18.94
N SER A 469 29.27 -1.02 17.97
CA SER A 469 29.70 -0.41 16.70
C SER A 469 29.84 1.11 16.78
N ALA A 470 29.32 1.75 17.83
CA ALA A 470 29.38 3.19 18.04
C ALA A 470 30.25 3.51 19.26
N ILE A 471 31.50 3.90 19.04
CA ILE A 471 32.45 4.19 20.12
C ILE A 471 32.50 5.69 20.40
N SER A 472 32.39 6.06 21.68
CA SER A 472 32.62 7.43 22.14
C SER A 472 34.08 7.82 21.93
N THR A 473 34.34 8.83 21.11
CA THR A 473 35.70 9.33 20.85
C THR A 473 36.37 9.95 22.09
N LYS A 474 35.58 10.32 23.11
CA LYS A 474 36.07 10.92 24.36
C LYS A 474 36.46 9.87 25.41
N THR A 475 35.77 8.72 25.44
CA THR A 475 35.93 7.72 26.51
C THR A 475 36.47 6.38 26.01
N GLY A 476 36.48 6.14 24.69
CA GLY A 476 36.88 4.87 24.08
C GLY A 476 35.92 3.71 24.35
N GLN A 477 34.78 3.97 24.98
CA GLN A 477 33.77 2.96 25.31
C GLN A 477 32.61 2.99 24.31
N PRO A 478 31.92 1.86 24.08
CA PRO A 478 30.66 1.84 23.35
C PRO A 478 29.66 2.86 23.92
N LEU A 479 28.99 3.59 23.03
CA LEU A 479 27.85 4.44 23.39
C LEU A 479 26.68 3.57 23.83
N LEU A 480 25.87 4.08 24.76
CA LEU A 480 24.60 3.45 25.12
C LEU A 480 23.54 3.81 24.07
N GLY A 481 22.61 2.88 23.82
CA GLY A 481 21.61 3.02 22.76
C GLY A 481 21.87 2.05 21.63
N GLY A 482 21.40 0.81 21.80
CA GLY A 482 21.52 -0.26 20.83
C GLY A 482 20.15 -0.79 20.41
N MET A 483 20.08 -1.42 19.23
CA MET A 483 18.89 -2.20 18.87
C MET A 483 18.97 -3.58 19.52
N THR A 484 17.86 -4.03 20.09
CA THR A 484 17.70 -5.31 20.78
C THR A 484 16.45 -6.02 20.25
N GLU A 485 16.35 -7.34 20.47
CA GLU A 485 15.21 -8.17 20.09
C GLU A 485 14.48 -8.68 21.35
N ILE A 486 13.17 -8.88 21.25
CA ILE A 486 12.40 -9.59 22.29
C ILE A 486 12.74 -11.08 22.24
N GLY A 487 13.23 -11.62 23.35
CA GLY A 487 13.53 -13.04 23.46
C GLY A 487 14.32 -13.38 24.71
N THR A 488 14.61 -14.67 24.88
CA THR A 488 15.50 -15.12 25.97
C THR A 488 16.95 -14.93 25.54
N ALA A 489 17.76 -14.24 26.36
CA ALA A 489 19.20 -14.10 26.11
C ALA A 489 19.88 -15.47 26.04
N GLY A 490 20.69 -15.70 25.01
CA GLY A 490 21.38 -16.97 24.79
C GLY A 490 22.31 -16.92 23.58
N ALA A 491 22.91 -18.06 23.23
CA ALA A 491 23.92 -18.14 22.16
C ALA A 491 23.44 -17.61 20.79
N GLN A 492 22.13 -17.73 20.51
CA GLN A 492 21.50 -17.28 19.25
C GLN A 492 21.01 -15.82 19.29
N CYS A 493 20.89 -15.22 20.48
CA CYS A 493 20.50 -13.83 20.65
C CYS A 493 21.14 -13.27 21.94
N PRO A 494 22.42 -12.91 21.90
CA PRO A 494 23.14 -12.44 23.09
C PRO A 494 22.62 -11.12 23.64
N LEU A 495 21.98 -10.31 22.78
CA LEU A 495 21.45 -8.99 23.12
C LEU A 495 19.93 -8.98 23.34
N CYS A 496 19.27 -10.14 23.41
CA CYS A 496 17.83 -10.20 23.63
C CYS A 496 17.44 -9.67 25.01
N ALA A 497 16.40 -8.84 25.07
CA ALA A 497 16.04 -8.07 26.26
C ALA A 497 15.06 -8.75 27.23
N GLY A 498 14.75 -10.04 27.04
CA GLY A 498 13.73 -10.75 27.80
C GLY A 498 12.31 -10.52 27.28
N TRP A 499 11.35 -11.23 27.86
CA TRP A 499 9.92 -11.19 27.48
C TRP A 499 9.12 -10.11 28.22
N ASN A 500 9.74 -9.38 29.13
CA ASN A 500 9.10 -8.39 30.01
C ASN A 500 9.09 -6.97 29.43
N ARG A 501 9.18 -6.85 28.11
CA ARG A 501 9.30 -5.56 27.40
C ARG A 501 7.99 -5.04 26.82
N MET A 502 6.90 -5.80 26.98
CA MET A 502 5.54 -5.39 26.64
C MET A 502 4.68 -5.55 27.89
N ASP A 503 4.29 -4.43 28.48
CA ASP A 503 3.44 -4.44 29.68
C ASP A 503 1.95 -4.39 29.31
N MET A 504 1.11 -4.98 30.15
CA MET A 504 -0.34 -4.93 30.00
C MET A 504 -0.87 -3.61 30.57
N ILE A 505 -1.70 -2.90 29.82
CA ILE A 505 -2.39 -1.71 30.33
C ILE A 505 -3.77 -2.11 30.86
N TRP A 506 -3.84 -2.42 32.14
CA TRP A 506 -5.08 -2.84 32.81
C TRP A 506 -6.08 -1.69 33.05
N THR A 507 -5.69 -0.45 32.79
CA THR A 507 -6.47 0.76 33.11
C THR A 507 -7.35 1.25 31.97
N HIS A 508 -7.41 0.53 30.85
CA HIS A 508 -8.24 0.88 29.69
C HIS A 508 -9.74 0.65 29.95
N PHE A 509 -10.37 1.55 30.71
CA PHE A 509 -11.82 1.58 30.87
C PHE A 509 -12.42 2.58 29.89
N SER A 510 -13.43 2.16 29.13
CA SER A 510 -14.22 2.98 28.21
C SER A 510 -15.60 3.29 28.81
N PRO A 511 -15.72 4.31 29.68
CA PRO A 511 -16.99 4.74 30.24
C PRO A 511 -17.83 5.53 29.23
N ARG A 512 -19.14 5.47 29.41
CA ARG A 512 -20.13 6.30 28.72
C ARG A 512 -21.25 6.71 29.66
N ALA A 513 -21.75 7.92 29.48
CA ALA A 513 -22.89 8.43 30.21
C ALA A 513 -23.67 9.41 29.34
N GLY A 514 -24.99 9.42 29.47
CA GLY A 514 -25.86 10.30 28.71
C GLY A 514 -27.26 10.34 29.28
N PHE A 515 -28.09 11.20 28.71
CA PHE A 515 -29.46 11.37 29.12
C PHE A 515 -30.37 11.66 27.93
N THR A 516 -31.65 11.36 28.13
CA THR A 516 -32.74 11.74 27.26
C THR A 516 -33.81 12.37 28.13
N TYR A 517 -34.10 13.65 27.89
CA TYR A 517 -35.08 14.41 28.66
C TYR A 517 -36.17 14.99 27.75
N GLN A 518 -37.40 14.53 27.93
CA GLN A 518 -38.56 15.12 27.30
C GLN A 518 -38.91 16.45 27.98
N LEU A 519 -38.42 17.55 27.42
CA LEU A 519 -38.67 18.90 27.92
C LEU A 519 -40.17 19.26 27.82
N ASN A 520 -40.81 18.90 26.69
CA ASN A 520 -42.25 19.03 26.46
C ASN A 520 -42.73 17.99 25.42
N SER A 521 -44.01 18.00 25.04
CA SER A 521 -44.58 17.01 24.09
C SER A 521 -44.01 17.06 22.67
N LYS A 522 -43.27 18.11 22.31
CA LYS A 522 -42.68 18.34 20.98
C LYS A 522 -41.15 18.47 21.00
N THR A 523 -40.53 18.40 22.18
CA THR A 523 -39.10 18.66 22.33
C THR A 523 -38.46 17.63 23.27
N VAL A 524 -37.45 16.93 22.76
CA VAL A 524 -36.61 16.01 23.51
C VAL A 524 -35.18 16.56 23.47
N LEU A 525 -34.55 16.68 24.64
CA LEU A 525 -33.14 17.00 24.78
C LEU A 525 -32.36 15.70 24.94
N LEU A 526 -31.28 15.58 24.18
CA LEU A 526 -30.37 14.43 24.17
C LEU A 526 -28.97 14.97 24.45
N GLY A 527 -28.23 14.27 25.30
CA GLY A 527 -26.83 14.61 25.57
C GLY A 527 -26.06 13.39 26.05
N GLY A 528 -24.77 13.34 25.78
CA GLY A 528 -23.93 12.24 26.22
C GLY A 528 -22.45 12.51 26.02
N LEU A 529 -21.64 11.77 26.77
CA LEU A 529 -20.19 11.71 26.69
C LEU A 529 -19.74 10.26 26.70
N SER A 530 -18.65 9.97 26.01
CA SER A 530 -18.05 8.63 26.00
C SER A 530 -16.55 8.76 25.83
N TRP A 531 -15.82 7.84 26.45
CA TRP A 531 -14.37 7.70 26.29
C TRP A 531 -14.09 6.30 25.77
N TYR A 532 -13.20 6.19 24.79
CA TYR A 532 -12.83 4.92 24.17
C TYR A 532 -11.32 4.78 24.07
N TRP A 533 -10.86 3.54 24.14
CA TRP A 533 -9.48 3.17 23.85
C TRP A 533 -9.42 2.53 22.46
N LEU A 534 -8.52 3.03 21.63
CA LEU A 534 -8.13 2.35 20.41
C LEU A 534 -6.93 1.47 20.75
N ASP A 535 -6.94 0.23 20.25
CA ASP A 535 -5.75 -0.59 20.26
C ASP A 535 -4.66 0.21 19.51
N THR A 536 -3.44 0.37 20.03
CA THR A 536 -2.33 0.97 19.27
C THR A 536 -0.99 0.32 19.65
N GLY A 537 0.07 0.54 18.86
CA GLY A 537 1.42 0.06 19.19
C GLY A 537 1.53 -1.46 19.27
N ALA A 538 2.00 -2.00 20.41
CA ALA A 538 2.17 -3.44 20.62
C ALA A 538 0.86 -4.26 20.67
N PHE A 539 -0.29 -3.59 20.60
CA PHE A 539 -1.63 -4.16 20.78
C PHE A 539 -2.46 -4.24 19.49
N GLU A 540 -2.18 -3.40 18.47
CA GLU A 540 -2.97 -3.30 17.22
C GLU A 540 -2.16 -3.67 15.97
N TYR A 541 -2.84 -4.32 15.02
CA TYR A 541 -2.32 -4.60 13.68
C TYR A 541 -2.29 -3.34 12.82
N GLY A 542 -1.26 -3.15 11.98
CA GLY A 542 -1.25 -2.10 10.95
C GLY A 542 -0.74 -0.71 11.39
N VAL A 543 -0.95 -0.27 12.64
CA VAL A 543 -0.23 0.91 13.19
C VAL A 543 1.20 0.56 13.61
N ASN A 544 1.50 -0.72 13.84
CA ASN A 544 2.85 -1.18 14.12
C ASN A 544 3.69 -1.32 12.83
N LYS A 545 3.55 -0.37 11.90
CA LYS A 545 4.56 -0.12 10.85
C LYS A 545 5.94 0.14 11.44
N THR A 546 6.04 0.45 12.73
CA THR A 546 7.29 0.39 13.47
C THR A 546 7.93 -1.02 13.41
N ALA A 547 7.21 -2.12 13.66
CA ALA A 547 7.78 -3.47 13.50
C ALA A 547 8.12 -3.82 12.04
N VAL A 548 7.27 -3.42 11.08
CA VAL A 548 7.45 -3.68 9.64
C VAL A 548 8.64 -2.89 9.06
N ASN A 549 8.71 -1.59 9.33
CA ASN A 549 9.78 -0.73 8.85
C ASN A 549 11.10 -0.96 9.60
N PHE A 550 11.08 -1.25 10.91
CA PHE A 550 12.32 -1.55 11.65
C PHE A 550 12.83 -2.98 11.38
N GLY A 551 11.95 -3.95 11.11
CA GLY A 551 12.35 -5.29 10.63
C GLY A 551 13.08 -5.23 9.28
N ASN A 552 12.64 -4.33 8.39
CA ASN A 552 13.26 -4.12 7.07
C ASN A 552 14.53 -3.24 7.12
N ASN A 553 14.69 -2.40 8.15
CA ASN A 553 15.88 -1.54 8.33
C ASN A 553 17.15 -2.31 8.74
N LEU A 554 17.05 -3.59 9.11
CA LEU A 554 18.19 -4.31 9.72
C LEU A 554 18.71 -5.51 8.94
N ASN A 555 18.11 -5.85 7.79
CA ASN A 555 18.74 -6.79 6.84
C ASN A 555 19.48 -6.07 5.71
N GLY A 556 19.96 -4.85 5.97
CA GLY A 556 20.89 -4.11 5.12
C GLY A 556 20.24 -3.02 4.28
N THR A 557 19.74 -1.96 4.91
CA THR A 557 19.55 -0.68 4.21
C THR A 557 20.90 0.03 4.10
N GLY A 558 21.63 -0.23 3.02
CA GLY A 558 22.75 0.61 2.62
C GLY A 558 22.20 1.86 1.92
N ARG A 559 22.13 2.99 2.62
CA ARG A 559 22.04 4.30 1.95
C ARG A 559 23.43 4.59 1.40
N GLY A 560 23.62 4.38 0.10
CA GLY A 560 24.74 5.00 -0.61
C GLY A 560 24.39 6.48 -0.76
N THR A 561 25.11 7.32 -0.03
CA THR A 561 25.24 8.75 -0.33
C THR A 561 26.31 8.96 -1.37
#